data_AF-A0A7K3IU76-F1
#
_entry.id   AF-A0A7K3IU76-F1
#
_cell.length_a   1.000
_cell.length_b   1.000
_cell.length_c   1.000
_cell.angle_alpha   90.00
_cell.angle_beta   90.00
_cell.angle_gamma   90.00
#
_symmetry.space_group_name_H-M   'P 1'
#
loop_
_entity.id
_entity.type
_entity.pdbx_description
1 polymer ?
#
loop_
_entity_poly.entity_id
_entity_poly.type
_entity_poly.pdbx_seq_one_letter_code
_entity_poly.pdbx_strand_id
1 'polypeptide(L)'
;MKYRILFLLAISFFSGSLIAQEGKQIREMVKFTPDFKFKDGIYLNFDQVRQNDPIPKSKILTSTDYNDKDFFRNLFESDKIYFYDEMGIRQEIEKSSVWGYSRNGVIYVQMQNNFSRVTFVGSICHFVADIVTYDSRYYNSPYGYGFYDPYSYYYYPYSYYGYYNPYSYYSPYYRNNMTRSDVKQFVFNFEDGKLMDFDLESTELLIMKDEQLYEEFMRLPRKKKKDLMFVYIRKYNERNPLYIPVNQ
;
A
#
# COMPACT_ATOMS: atom_id res chain seq x y z
N MET A 1 -23.40 -47.22 -63.80
CA MET A 1 -24.09 -46.73 -62.60
C MET A 1 -23.08 -46.72 -61.44
N LYS A 2 -22.72 -45.52 -60.99
CA LYS A 2 -22.16 -45.14 -59.67
C LYS A 2 -20.92 -45.89 -59.13
N TYR A 3 -19.79 -45.19 -59.20
CA TYR A 3 -18.57 -45.34 -58.38
C TYR A 3 -18.88 -45.53 -56.90
N ARG A 4 -18.15 -46.44 -56.23
CA ARG A 4 -17.90 -46.37 -54.78
C ARG A 4 -16.42 -46.55 -54.51
N ILE A 5 -15.81 -45.42 -54.25
CA ILE A 5 -14.45 -45.16 -53.79
C ILE A 5 -14.35 -45.64 -52.34
N LEU A 6 -13.37 -46.50 -52.05
CA LEU A 6 -13.00 -46.89 -50.69
C LEU A 6 -11.76 -46.07 -50.31
N PHE A 7 -11.97 -44.97 -49.56
CA PHE A 7 -10.88 -44.18 -49.00
C PHE A 7 -10.61 -44.65 -47.57
N LEU A 8 -9.48 -45.33 -47.39
CA LEU A 8 -8.89 -45.62 -46.08
C LEU A 8 -8.28 -44.30 -45.56
N LEU A 9 -8.96 -43.66 -44.60
CA LEU A 9 -8.42 -42.50 -43.88
C LEU A 9 -7.51 -43.00 -42.76
N ALA A 10 -6.21 -42.80 -42.96
CA ALA A 10 -5.20 -42.99 -41.93
C ALA A 10 -5.41 -41.96 -40.80
N ILE A 11 -5.63 -42.46 -39.58
CA ILE A 11 -5.68 -41.64 -38.37
C ILE A 11 -4.23 -41.31 -38.01
N SER A 12 -3.77 -40.13 -38.42
CA SER A 12 -2.55 -39.55 -37.88
C SER A 12 -2.88 -38.87 -36.55
N PHE A 13 -2.44 -39.50 -35.46
CA PHE A 13 -2.35 -38.89 -34.14
C PHE A 13 -1.40 -37.69 -34.21
N PHE A 14 -1.94 -36.49 -34.44
CA PHE A 14 -1.23 -35.26 -34.20
C PHE A 14 -1.45 -34.89 -32.73
N SER A 15 -0.59 -35.43 -31.87
CA SER A 15 -0.44 -35.02 -30.48
C SER A 15 0.17 -33.62 -30.47
N GLY A 16 -0.63 -32.61 -30.80
CA GLY A 16 -0.26 -31.22 -30.60
C GLY A 16 -0.15 -30.97 -29.11
N SER A 17 1.08 -30.86 -28.62
CA SER A 17 1.37 -30.31 -27.31
C SER A 17 0.67 -28.95 -27.21
N LEU A 18 -0.44 -28.90 -26.48
CA LEU A 18 -1.01 -27.65 -26.01
C LEU A 18 -0.03 -27.07 -24.99
N ILE A 19 0.96 -26.34 -25.51
CA ILE A 19 1.65 -25.35 -24.70
C ILE A 19 0.58 -24.30 -24.40
N ALA A 20 0.00 -24.38 -23.21
CA ALA A 20 -0.75 -23.29 -22.64
C ALA A 20 0.21 -22.09 -22.57
N GLN A 21 0.12 -21.19 -23.55
CA GLN A 21 0.66 -19.86 -23.38
C GLN A 21 -0.19 -19.21 -22.29
N GLU A 22 0.32 -19.18 -21.06
CA GLU A 22 -0.01 -18.10 -20.13
C GLU A 22 0.40 -16.80 -20.83
N GLY A 23 -0.52 -16.26 -21.62
CA GLY A 23 -0.39 -14.95 -22.20
C GLY A 23 -0.36 -13.97 -21.04
N LYS A 24 0.84 -13.62 -20.59
CA LYS A 24 1.06 -12.44 -19.76
C LYS A 24 0.61 -11.26 -20.61
N GLN A 25 -0.68 -10.93 -20.54
CA GLN A 25 -1.23 -9.76 -21.20
C GLN A 25 -0.36 -8.61 -20.74
N ILE A 26 0.37 -8.01 -21.68
CA ILE A 26 1.20 -6.85 -21.41
C ILE A 26 0.19 -5.74 -21.07
N ARG A 27 -0.06 -5.55 -19.77
CA ARG A 27 -0.88 -4.44 -19.29
C ARG A 27 -0.10 -3.16 -19.59
N GLU A 28 -0.76 -2.21 -20.23
CA GLU A 28 -0.19 -0.88 -20.41
C GLU A 28 0.13 -0.29 -19.04
N MET A 29 1.34 0.22 -18.90
CA MET A 29 1.84 0.79 -17.65
C MET A 29 1.88 2.31 -17.80
N VAL A 30 1.35 3.03 -16.82
CA VAL A 30 1.42 4.49 -16.76
C VAL A 30 2.28 4.94 -15.60
N LYS A 31 2.99 6.04 -15.80
CA LYS A 31 3.67 6.74 -14.71
C LYS A 31 2.62 7.19 -13.69
N PHE A 32 2.81 6.82 -12.43
CA PHE A 32 1.95 7.24 -11.34
C PHE A 32 1.92 8.78 -11.24
N THR A 33 0.73 9.31 -11.01
CA THR A 33 0.49 10.71 -10.68
C THR A 33 -0.45 10.77 -9.48
N PRO A 34 -0.49 11.87 -8.71
CA PRO A 34 -1.42 12.02 -7.59
C PRO A 34 -2.90 11.87 -7.98
N ASP A 35 -3.24 12.07 -9.26
CA ASP A 35 -4.59 11.90 -9.80
C ASP A 35 -4.95 10.45 -10.12
N PHE A 36 -3.96 9.56 -10.17
CA PHE A 36 -4.17 8.12 -10.39
C PHE A 36 -5.10 7.56 -9.30
N LYS A 37 -6.07 6.74 -9.72
CA LYS A 37 -7.02 6.07 -8.84
C LYS A 37 -6.77 4.58 -8.86
N PHE A 38 -6.43 3.99 -7.72
CA PHE A 38 -6.40 2.53 -7.59
C PHE A 38 -7.79 1.95 -7.82
N LYS A 39 -7.88 0.68 -8.27
CA LYS A 39 -9.17 0.00 -8.37
C LYS A 39 -9.73 -0.24 -6.97
N ASP A 40 -11.03 0.00 -6.81
CA ASP A 40 -11.72 -0.20 -5.54
C ASP A 40 -11.92 -1.69 -5.26
N GLY A 41 -11.61 -2.11 -4.03
CA GLY A 41 -11.71 -3.50 -3.61
C GLY A 41 -10.68 -3.87 -2.54
N ILE A 42 -10.58 -5.16 -2.24
CA ILE A 42 -9.63 -5.71 -1.26
C ILE A 42 -8.41 -6.29 -1.99
N TYR A 43 -7.22 -5.92 -1.52
CA TYR A 43 -5.94 -6.51 -1.93
C TYR A 43 -5.51 -7.52 -0.87
N LEU A 44 -5.48 -8.80 -1.22
CA LEU A 44 -5.03 -9.89 -0.35
C LEU A 44 -3.52 -9.86 -0.14
N ASN A 45 -2.77 -9.55 -1.19
CA ASN A 45 -1.31 -9.53 -1.16
C ASN A 45 -0.76 -8.34 -1.94
N PHE A 46 0.53 -8.11 -1.80
CA PHE A 46 1.19 -6.98 -2.45
C PHE A 46 1.28 -7.11 -3.98
N ASP A 47 1.30 -8.33 -4.52
CA ASP A 47 1.29 -8.53 -5.98
C ASP A 47 0.00 -7.99 -6.60
N GLN A 48 -1.15 -8.17 -5.94
CA GLN A 48 -2.41 -7.57 -6.38
C GLN A 48 -2.35 -6.04 -6.36
N VAL A 49 -1.65 -5.42 -5.39
CA VAL A 49 -1.45 -3.97 -5.34
C VAL A 49 -0.60 -3.51 -6.52
N ARG A 50 0.50 -4.20 -6.79
CA ARG A 50 1.40 -3.90 -7.91
C ARG A 50 0.68 -4.03 -9.25
N GLN A 51 -0.20 -5.02 -9.36
CA GLN A 51 -1.02 -5.26 -10.55
C GLN A 51 -2.29 -4.41 -10.60
N ASN A 52 -2.58 -3.65 -9.54
CA ASN A 52 -3.81 -2.88 -9.35
C ASN A 52 -5.06 -3.73 -9.65
N ASP A 53 -5.08 -4.93 -9.05
CA ASP A 53 -6.04 -6.00 -9.32
C ASP A 53 -6.64 -6.55 -8.02
N PRO A 54 -7.52 -5.77 -7.36
CA PRO A 54 -8.16 -6.18 -6.12
C PRO A 54 -9.29 -7.18 -6.38
N ILE A 55 -9.75 -7.83 -5.33
CA ILE A 55 -11.08 -8.43 -5.29
C ILE A 55 -12.11 -7.28 -5.28
N PRO A 56 -12.92 -7.13 -6.33
CA PRO A 56 -13.90 -6.05 -6.41
C PRO A 56 -15.05 -6.29 -5.43
N LYS A 57 -15.70 -5.21 -4.99
CA LYS A 57 -16.84 -5.28 -4.05
C LYS A 57 -17.92 -6.26 -4.48
N SER A 58 -18.20 -6.35 -5.78
CA SER A 58 -19.21 -7.25 -6.36
C SER A 58 -18.93 -8.74 -6.16
N LYS A 59 -17.68 -9.13 -5.88
CA LYS A 59 -17.30 -10.52 -5.57
C LYS A 59 -17.32 -10.81 -4.07
N ILE A 60 -17.47 -9.79 -3.21
CA ILE A 60 -17.43 -9.94 -1.75
C ILE A 60 -18.82 -10.33 -1.24
N LEU A 61 -18.88 -11.39 -0.45
CA LEU A 61 -20.11 -11.89 0.15
C LEU A 61 -20.33 -11.21 1.51
N THR A 62 -21.22 -10.23 1.53
CA THR A 62 -21.59 -9.48 2.73
C THR A 62 -23.05 -9.06 2.66
N SER A 63 -23.67 -8.86 3.83
CA SER A 63 -25.00 -8.26 3.94
C SER A 63 -24.98 -6.73 3.79
N THR A 64 -23.80 -6.12 3.78
CA THR A 64 -23.63 -4.67 3.62
C THR A 64 -23.91 -4.24 2.18
N ASP A 65 -24.65 -3.15 1.99
CA ASP A 65 -24.88 -2.56 0.67
C ASP A 65 -23.55 -2.11 0.02
N TYR A 66 -23.31 -2.54 -1.22
CA TYR A 66 -22.09 -2.19 -1.98
C TYR A 66 -21.90 -0.69 -2.22
N ASN A 67 -22.98 0.08 -2.19
CA ASN A 67 -22.96 1.54 -2.34
C ASN A 67 -22.83 2.27 -1.00
N ASP A 68 -22.81 1.55 0.13
CA ASP A 68 -22.63 2.16 1.43
C ASP A 68 -21.28 2.88 1.51
N LYS A 69 -21.31 4.15 1.96
CA LYS A 69 -20.11 4.91 2.28
C LYS A 69 -19.31 4.24 3.39
N ASP A 70 -19.90 3.38 4.19
CA ASP A 70 -19.23 2.68 5.27
C ASP A 70 -18.97 1.20 4.93
N PHE A 71 -19.12 0.80 3.66
CA PHE A 71 -18.96 -0.58 3.19
C PHE A 71 -17.72 -1.27 3.78
N PHE A 72 -16.53 -0.69 3.60
CA PHE A 72 -15.30 -1.31 4.09
C PHE A 72 -15.19 -1.31 5.61
N ARG A 73 -15.72 -0.27 6.29
CA ARG A 73 -15.75 -0.25 7.76
C ARG A 73 -16.56 -1.44 8.27
N ASN A 74 -17.79 -1.58 7.77
CA ASN A 74 -18.70 -2.65 8.18
C ASN A 74 -18.17 -4.03 7.77
N LEU A 75 -17.56 -4.14 6.59
CA LEU A 75 -16.94 -5.39 6.12
C LEU A 75 -15.82 -5.89 7.04
N PHE A 76 -14.99 -4.97 7.54
CA PHE A 76 -13.87 -5.28 8.44
C PHE A 76 -14.25 -5.29 9.94
N GLU A 77 -15.54 -5.20 10.29
CA GLU A 77 -16.02 -5.48 11.65
C GLU A 77 -16.00 -6.98 11.96
N SER A 78 -16.10 -7.82 10.93
CA SER A 78 -15.90 -9.27 11.05
C SER A 78 -14.42 -9.63 10.93
N ASP A 79 -13.99 -10.64 11.69
CA ASP A 79 -12.65 -11.22 11.55
C ASP A 79 -12.51 -12.10 10.31
N LYS A 80 -13.63 -12.43 9.64
CA LYS A 80 -13.67 -13.27 8.45
C LYS A 80 -14.28 -12.54 7.27
N ILE A 81 -13.70 -12.74 6.09
CA ILE A 81 -14.16 -12.17 4.84
C ILE A 81 -14.43 -13.30 3.87
N TYR A 82 -15.57 -13.21 3.19
CA TYR A 82 -16.03 -14.19 2.22
C TYR A 82 -16.10 -13.55 0.84
N PHE A 83 -15.67 -14.26 -0.19
CA PHE A 83 -15.75 -13.79 -1.58
C PHE A 83 -15.79 -14.95 -2.56
N TYR A 84 -16.17 -14.69 -3.82
CA TYR A 84 -16.00 -15.64 -4.92
C TYR A 84 -14.68 -15.38 -5.65
N ASP A 85 -13.89 -16.42 -5.89
CA ASP A 85 -12.70 -16.33 -6.73
C ASP A 85 -13.04 -16.26 -8.23
N GLU A 86 -12.02 -16.28 -9.09
CA GLU A 86 -12.19 -16.25 -10.55
C GLU A 86 -12.95 -17.46 -11.12
N MET A 87 -12.98 -18.59 -10.39
CA MET A 87 -13.72 -19.79 -10.77
C MET A 87 -15.14 -19.81 -10.20
N GLY A 88 -15.55 -18.78 -9.47
CA GLY A 88 -16.84 -18.71 -8.79
C GLY A 88 -16.90 -19.58 -7.52
N ILE A 89 -15.76 -20.03 -7.01
CA ILE A 89 -15.70 -20.82 -5.78
C ILE A 89 -15.67 -19.88 -4.58
N ARG A 90 -16.47 -20.18 -3.55
CA ARG A 90 -16.50 -19.40 -2.31
C ARG A 90 -15.20 -19.61 -1.54
N GLN A 91 -14.52 -18.52 -1.24
CA GLN A 91 -13.34 -18.46 -0.39
C GLN A 91 -13.69 -17.84 0.97
N GLU A 92 -12.91 -18.21 1.98
CA GLU A 92 -12.93 -17.64 3.33
C GLU A 92 -11.50 -17.27 3.69
N ILE A 93 -11.32 -16.03 4.16
CA ILE A 93 -10.03 -15.54 4.66
C ILE A 93 -10.21 -14.81 5.99
N GLU A 94 -9.14 -14.72 6.76
CA GLU A 94 -9.10 -13.85 7.94
C GLU A 94 -8.84 -12.40 7.54
N LYS A 95 -9.44 -11.45 8.25
CA LYS A 95 -9.17 -10.02 8.11
C LYS A 95 -7.67 -9.71 8.20
N SER A 96 -6.98 -10.35 9.15
CA SER A 96 -5.52 -10.25 9.39
C SER A 96 -4.68 -10.60 8.16
N SER A 97 -5.20 -11.41 7.23
CA SER A 97 -4.50 -11.85 6.02
C SER A 97 -4.61 -10.85 4.87
N VAL A 98 -5.48 -9.84 4.98
CA VAL A 98 -5.64 -8.80 3.97
C VAL A 98 -4.46 -7.84 4.01
N TRP A 99 -3.77 -7.65 2.88
CA TRP A 99 -2.72 -6.63 2.77
C TRP A 99 -3.30 -5.21 2.93
N GLY A 100 -4.43 -4.94 2.28
CA GLY A 100 -5.04 -3.62 2.27
C GLY A 100 -6.32 -3.57 1.44
N TYR A 101 -6.86 -2.38 1.27
CA TYR A 101 -8.00 -2.13 0.38
C TYR A 101 -7.84 -0.79 -0.30
N SER A 102 -8.59 -0.57 -1.38
CA SER A 102 -8.78 0.77 -1.93
C SER A 102 -10.25 1.15 -1.99
N ARG A 103 -10.49 2.43 -1.72
CA ARG A 103 -11.80 3.06 -1.77
C ARG A 103 -11.67 4.43 -2.42
N ASN A 104 -12.51 4.72 -3.40
CA ASN A 104 -12.48 5.94 -4.20
C ASN A 104 -11.07 6.22 -4.76
N GLY A 105 -10.35 5.16 -5.13
CA GLY A 105 -8.98 5.21 -5.64
C GLY A 105 -7.88 5.56 -4.62
N VAL A 106 -8.21 5.67 -3.33
CA VAL A 106 -7.23 5.85 -2.25
C VAL A 106 -6.91 4.49 -1.65
N ILE A 107 -5.63 4.19 -1.46
CA ILE A 107 -5.17 2.91 -0.91
C ILE A 107 -4.96 3.00 0.61
N TYR A 108 -5.38 1.95 1.31
CA TYR A 108 -5.26 1.76 2.74
C TYR A 108 -4.53 0.45 3.01
N VAL A 109 -3.50 0.49 3.84
CA VAL A 109 -2.67 -0.67 4.20
C VAL A 109 -3.05 -1.18 5.58
N GLN A 110 -3.02 -2.49 5.77
CA GLN A 110 -3.28 -3.10 7.05
C GLN A 110 -2.06 -2.97 7.99
N MET A 111 -2.29 -2.52 9.22
CA MET A 111 -1.35 -2.51 10.33
C MET A 111 -2.04 -2.99 11.61
N GLN A 112 -1.58 -4.10 12.19
CA GLN A 112 -2.13 -4.64 13.46
C GLN A 112 -3.67 -4.72 13.47
N ASN A 113 -4.27 -5.30 12.41
CA ASN A 113 -5.73 -5.42 12.19
C ASN A 113 -6.50 -4.09 12.04
N ASN A 114 -5.80 -2.96 11.98
CA ASN A 114 -6.35 -1.67 11.57
C ASN A 114 -5.90 -1.33 10.15
N PHE A 115 -6.57 -0.38 9.51
CA PHE A 115 -6.22 0.07 8.18
C PHE A 115 -5.87 1.55 8.19
N SER A 116 -4.72 1.88 7.64
CA SER A 116 -4.19 3.24 7.59
C SER A 116 -4.05 3.69 6.14
N ARG A 117 -4.46 4.93 5.87
CA ARG A 117 -4.32 5.51 4.53
C ARG A 117 -2.84 5.61 4.17
N VAL A 118 -2.49 5.20 2.94
CA VAL A 118 -1.18 5.55 2.39
C VAL A 118 -1.19 7.00 1.96
N THR A 119 -0.46 7.83 2.69
CA THR A 119 -0.57 9.29 2.58
C THR A 119 0.33 9.84 1.46
N PHE A 120 1.42 9.16 1.11
CA PHE A 120 2.24 9.45 -0.07
C PHE A 120 2.55 8.18 -0.84
N VAL A 121 2.21 8.17 -2.13
CA VAL A 121 2.41 7.02 -3.04
C VAL A 121 3.49 7.38 -4.06
N GLY A 122 4.41 6.45 -4.27
CA GLY A 122 5.49 6.52 -5.25
C GLY A 122 6.29 5.21 -5.20
N SER A 123 7.48 5.18 -5.81
CA SER A 123 8.34 3.98 -5.76
C SER A 123 8.71 3.61 -4.32
N ILE A 124 8.81 4.62 -3.46
CA ILE A 124 8.76 4.50 -2.01
C ILE A 124 7.47 5.15 -1.53
N CYS A 125 6.63 4.38 -0.86
CA CYS A 125 5.41 4.86 -0.24
C CYS A 125 5.67 5.24 1.23
N HIS A 126 4.89 6.19 1.74
CA HIS A 126 4.92 6.62 3.14
C HIS A 126 3.51 6.74 3.71
N PHE A 127 3.34 6.34 4.96
CA PHE A 127 2.07 6.44 5.66
C PHE A 127 2.24 6.52 7.18
N VAL A 128 1.15 6.83 7.87
CA VAL A 128 1.10 6.97 9.33
C VAL A 128 0.06 6.02 9.87
N ALA A 129 0.39 5.28 10.93
CA ALA A 129 -0.50 4.31 11.56
C ALA A 129 -0.39 4.35 13.08
N ASP A 130 -1.50 4.04 13.74
CA ASP A 130 -1.53 3.81 15.18
C ASP A 130 -1.08 2.37 15.44
N ILE A 131 -0.03 2.20 16.23
CA ILE A 131 0.36 0.89 16.74
C ILE A 131 0.03 0.80 18.22
N VAL A 132 -0.53 -0.33 18.64
CA VAL A 132 -0.76 -0.61 20.04
C VAL A 132 0.51 -1.24 20.61
N THR A 133 1.12 -0.57 21.58
CA THR A 133 2.24 -1.12 22.36
C THR A 133 1.74 -1.54 23.74
N TYR A 134 2.08 -2.77 24.13
CA TYR A 134 1.86 -3.26 25.49
C TYR A 134 3.10 -2.93 26.32
N ASP A 135 3.07 -1.81 27.04
CA ASP A 135 4.13 -1.48 27.98
C ASP A 135 3.97 -2.32 29.25
N SER A 136 4.97 -3.19 29.53
CA SER A 136 5.06 -3.90 30.81
C SER A 136 6.08 -3.28 31.76
N ARG A 137 6.86 -2.28 31.35
CA ARG A 137 7.96 -1.71 32.12
C ARG A 137 8.22 -0.26 31.73
N TYR A 138 7.55 0.62 32.48
CA TYR A 138 7.89 2.02 32.69
C TYR A 138 9.42 2.23 32.79
N TYR A 139 10.07 2.54 31.68
CA TYR A 139 11.44 3.08 31.67
C TYR A 139 11.37 4.53 31.23
N ASN A 140 11.54 5.39 32.23
CA ASN A 140 11.79 6.82 32.10
C ASN A 140 12.66 7.15 30.88
N SER A 141 12.16 8.01 29.99
CA SER A 141 13.01 8.92 29.22
C SER A 141 12.32 10.29 29.10
N PRO A 142 12.75 11.29 29.88
CA PRO A 142 12.13 12.60 29.92
C PRO A 142 12.79 13.58 28.93
N TYR A 143 13.00 13.23 27.65
CA TYR A 143 13.44 14.21 26.63
C TYR A 143 13.08 13.82 25.18
N GLY A 144 12.26 14.66 24.54
CA GLY A 144 12.38 15.05 23.12
C GLY A 144 11.89 14.09 22.04
N TYR A 145 11.00 14.56 21.16
CA TYR A 145 11.34 15.04 19.81
C TYR A 145 10.05 15.50 19.13
N GLY A 146 10.07 16.72 18.59
CA GLY A 146 8.93 17.35 17.93
C GLY A 146 8.45 16.54 16.72
N PHE A 147 7.13 16.41 16.63
CA PHE A 147 6.43 15.76 15.53
C PHE A 147 6.70 16.53 14.23
N TYR A 148 7.47 15.94 13.31
CA TYR A 148 7.64 16.47 11.97
C TYR A 148 6.42 16.08 11.14
N ASP A 149 5.63 17.06 10.70
CA ASP A 149 4.51 16.89 9.76
C ASP A 149 5.05 16.94 8.31
N PRO A 150 5.08 15.80 7.59
CA PRO A 150 5.69 15.71 6.27
C PRO A 150 4.77 16.18 5.12
N TYR A 151 3.51 16.56 5.38
CA TYR A 151 2.53 16.87 4.32
C TYR A 151 2.38 18.36 4.00
N SER A 152 3.14 19.24 4.64
CA SER A 152 3.14 20.67 4.35
C SER A 152 4.22 21.05 3.34
N TYR A 153 3.95 20.86 2.04
CA TYR A 153 4.79 21.45 1.00
C TYR A 153 3.99 21.83 -0.24
N TYR A 154 3.11 22.82 -0.07
CA TYR A 154 2.84 23.78 -1.14
C TYR A 154 3.59 25.08 -0.82
N TYR A 155 4.72 25.25 -1.50
CA TYR A 155 5.29 26.49 -2.01
C TYR A 155 4.67 27.80 -1.50
N TYR A 156 5.34 28.53 -0.58
CA TYR A 156 5.29 29.99 -0.50
C TYR A 156 6.56 30.56 0.17
N PRO A 157 7.26 31.53 -0.45
CA PRO A 157 8.35 32.27 0.17
C PRO A 157 7.79 33.48 0.95
N TYR A 158 8.36 33.73 2.14
CA TYR A 158 8.17 34.94 2.95
C TYR A 158 6.72 35.29 3.36
N SER A 159 6.34 35.01 4.60
CA SER A 159 5.91 36.08 5.51
C SER A 159 5.74 35.61 6.95
N TYR A 160 5.90 36.61 7.80
CA TYR A 160 5.76 36.72 9.24
C TYR A 160 4.28 36.60 9.68
N TYR A 161 4.07 36.31 10.97
CA TYR A 161 2.80 36.17 11.72
C TYR A 161 2.03 34.85 11.65
N GLY A 162 1.90 34.26 12.84
CA GLY A 162 1.32 32.94 13.08
C GLY A 162 -0.20 32.91 13.05
N TYR A 163 -0.72 31.70 12.81
CA TYR A 163 -2.08 31.29 13.13
C TYR A 163 -2.12 29.78 13.40
N TYR A 164 -2.62 29.48 14.61
CA TYR A 164 -3.53 28.39 14.97
C TYR A 164 -3.34 26.99 14.35
N ASN A 165 -2.90 26.04 15.21
CA ASN A 165 -2.99 24.61 14.99
C ASN A 165 -4.33 24.08 15.58
N PRO A 166 -5.23 23.46 14.79
CA PRO A 166 -6.54 22.99 15.27
C PRO A 166 -6.51 21.63 15.99
N TYR A 167 -5.35 21.05 16.30
CA TYR A 167 -5.24 19.80 17.06
C TYR A 167 -4.42 19.98 18.35
N SER A 168 -5.03 20.62 19.34
CA SER A 168 -4.56 20.59 20.72
C SER A 168 -5.62 19.92 21.60
N TYR A 169 -5.55 18.59 21.70
CA TYR A 169 -6.28 17.85 22.71
C TYR A 169 -5.40 17.75 23.96
N TYR A 170 -5.65 18.63 24.93
CA TYR A 170 -5.22 18.41 26.31
C TYR A 170 -5.99 17.20 26.86
N SER A 171 -5.27 16.15 27.28
CA SER A 171 -5.88 15.03 28.02
C SER A 171 -5.26 14.92 29.43
N PRO A 172 -6.07 14.90 30.50
CA PRO A 172 -5.61 14.84 31.88
C PRO A 172 -5.22 13.41 32.29
N TYR A 173 -4.20 13.35 33.15
CA TYR A 173 -3.58 12.14 33.70
C TYR A 173 -4.58 11.22 34.41
N TYR A 174 -4.78 10.01 33.86
CA TYR A 174 -5.30 8.87 34.61
C TYR A 174 -4.38 7.66 34.47
N ARG A 175 -3.86 7.19 35.61
CA ARG A 175 -3.08 5.95 35.74
C ARG A 175 -4.01 4.75 35.55
N ASN A 176 -3.75 3.97 34.52
CA ASN A 176 -4.04 2.54 34.48
C ASN A 176 -2.93 1.87 33.67
N ASN A 177 -2.74 0.56 33.81
CA ASN A 177 -1.90 -0.22 32.91
C ASN A 177 -2.53 -0.14 31.52
N MET A 178 -2.15 0.89 30.76
CA MET A 178 -2.89 1.40 29.61
C MET A 178 -2.13 0.96 28.37
N THR A 179 -2.78 0.15 27.54
CA THR A 179 -2.38 -0.03 26.14
C THR A 179 -2.21 1.35 25.54
N ARG A 180 -0.98 1.69 25.14
CA ARG A 180 -0.68 2.98 24.54
C ARG A 180 -0.74 2.79 23.03
N SER A 181 -1.64 3.53 22.38
CA SER A 181 -1.59 3.69 20.93
C SER A 181 -0.55 4.76 20.61
N ASP A 182 0.56 4.36 20.01
CA ASP A 182 1.58 5.28 19.52
C ASP A 182 1.43 5.47 18.01
N VAL A 183 1.30 6.72 17.58
CA VAL A 183 1.30 7.10 16.17
C VAL A 183 2.73 6.91 15.64
N LYS A 184 2.90 6.04 14.64
CA LYS A 184 4.18 5.80 13.97
C LYS A 184 4.10 6.06 12.48
N GLN A 185 5.25 6.45 11.92
CA GLN A 185 5.43 6.65 10.50
C GLN A 185 6.10 5.40 9.91
N PHE A 186 5.67 5.00 8.71
CA PHE A 186 6.12 3.80 8.02
C PHE A 186 6.41 4.10 6.55
N VAL A 187 7.30 3.31 5.97
CA VAL A 187 7.62 3.32 4.55
C VAL A 187 7.59 1.92 3.98
N PHE A 188 7.28 1.79 2.71
CA PHE A 188 7.49 0.55 1.97
C PHE A 188 7.95 0.81 0.55
N ASN A 189 8.78 -0.08 0.02
CA ASN A 189 9.16 -0.06 -1.39
C ASN A 189 8.04 -0.68 -2.24
N PHE A 190 7.63 0.00 -3.30
CA PHE A 190 6.55 -0.47 -4.17
C PHE A 190 6.98 -1.64 -5.08
N GLU A 191 8.28 -1.91 -5.19
CA GLU A 191 8.80 -3.04 -5.96
C GLU A 191 8.45 -4.38 -5.28
N ASP A 192 8.78 -4.51 -4.00
CA ASP A 192 8.70 -5.77 -3.24
C ASP A 192 7.66 -5.74 -2.10
N GLY A 193 7.11 -4.57 -1.77
CA GLY A 193 6.14 -4.39 -0.69
C GLY A 193 6.74 -4.43 0.70
N LYS A 194 8.09 -4.38 0.83
CA LYS A 194 8.77 -4.51 2.10
C LYS A 194 8.47 -3.31 3.00
N LEU A 195 7.73 -3.57 4.08
CA LEU A 195 7.34 -2.60 5.09
C LEU A 195 8.45 -2.39 6.13
N MET A 196 8.73 -1.13 6.47
CA MET A 196 9.73 -0.71 7.46
C MET A 196 9.23 0.50 8.26
N ASP A 197 9.75 0.67 9.47
CA ASP A 197 9.60 1.92 10.23
C ASP A 197 10.21 3.07 9.42
N PHE A 198 9.62 4.28 9.46
CA PHE A 198 10.21 5.44 8.81
C PHE A 198 11.26 6.07 9.72
N ASP A 199 12.51 5.70 9.48
CA ASP A 199 13.67 6.16 10.24
C ASP A 199 14.89 6.40 9.33
N LEU A 200 16.03 6.71 9.95
CA LEU A 200 17.24 7.01 9.19
C LEU A 200 17.79 5.79 8.45
N GLU A 201 17.74 4.61 9.06
CA GLU A 201 18.30 3.38 8.51
C GLU A 201 17.50 2.91 7.29
N SER A 202 16.18 2.84 7.44
CA SER A 202 15.25 2.54 6.35
C SER A 202 15.36 3.55 5.20
N THR A 203 15.49 4.84 5.51
CA THR A 203 15.68 5.88 4.49
C THR A 203 16.98 5.67 3.71
N GLU A 204 18.10 5.44 4.41
CA GLU A 204 19.39 5.16 3.77
C GLU A 204 19.31 3.90 2.89
N LEU A 205 18.70 2.82 3.40
CA LEU A 205 18.51 1.56 2.67
C LEU A 205 17.62 1.71 1.44
N LEU A 206 16.59 2.55 1.49
CA LEU A 206 15.68 2.72 0.36
C LEU A 206 16.30 3.58 -0.75
N ILE A 207 16.99 4.66 -0.40
CA ILE A 207 17.59 5.56 -1.40
C ILE A 207 18.91 5.04 -1.96
N MET A 208 19.54 4.03 -1.35
CA MET A 208 20.82 3.46 -1.83
C MET A 208 20.77 2.93 -3.27
N LYS A 209 19.56 2.65 -3.79
CA LYS A 209 19.35 2.23 -5.18
C LYS A 209 19.67 3.34 -6.19
N ASP A 210 19.70 4.61 -5.75
CA ASP A 210 20.11 5.77 -6.55
C ASP A 210 21.43 6.30 -6.01
N GLU A 211 22.54 5.84 -6.60
CA GLU A 211 23.91 6.12 -6.11
C GLU A 211 24.16 7.63 -5.91
N GLN A 212 23.75 8.45 -6.87
CA GLN A 212 23.95 9.90 -6.82
C GLN A 212 23.19 10.53 -5.64
N LEU A 213 21.92 10.15 -5.46
CA LEU A 213 21.10 10.67 -4.37
C LEU A 213 21.58 10.17 -3.00
N TYR A 214 22.01 8.91 -2.94
CA TYR A 214 22.57 8.31 -1.74
C TYR A 214 23.85 9.02 -1.31
N GLU A 215 24.79 9.24 -2.22
CA GLU A 215 26.01 10.00 -1.93
C GLU A 215 25.71 11.43 -1.43
N GLU A 216 24.76 12.11 -2.07
CA GLU A 216 24.30 13.44 -1.64
C GLU A 216 23.80 13.40 -0.19
N PHE A 217 22.95 12.41 0.14
CA PHE A 217 22.42 12.22 1.48
C PHE A 217 23.52 11.91 2.50
N MET A 218 24.48 11.04 2.14
CA MET A 218 25.55 10.60 3.03
C MET A 218 26.52 11.71 3.41
N ARG A 219 26.67 12.74 2.57
CA ARG A 219 27.49 13.93 2.85
C ARG A 219 26.85 14.87 3.89
N LEU A 220 25.57 14.69 4.20
CA LEU A 220 24.88 15.54 5.18
C LEU A 220 25.25 15.15 6.62
N PRO A 221 25.34 16.13 7.56
CA PRO A 221 25.42 15.85 8.98
C PRO A 221 24.19 15.05 9.46
N ARG A 222 24.38 14.16 10.45
CA ARG A 222 23.31 13.27 10.99
C ARG A 222 22.01 14.01 11.34
N LYS A 223 22.11 15.22 11.91
CA LYS A 223 20.95 16.06 12.21
C LYS A 223 20.17 16.43 10.94
N LYS A 224 20.87 16.90 9.91
CA LYS A 224 20.28 17.26 8.61
C LYS A 224 19.69 16.06 7.89
N LYS A 225 20.33 14.89 7.96
CA LYS A 225 19.76 13.65 7.42
C LYS A 225 18.38 13.37 8.00
N LYS A 226 18.24 13.42 9.33
CA LYS A 226 16.95 13.23 10.03
C LYS A 226 15.90 14.26 9.61
N ASP A 227 16.28 15.54 9.55
CA ASP A 227 15.38 16.63 9.18
C ASP A 227 14.90 16.52 7.71
N LEU A 228 15.68 15.86 6.85
CA LEU A 228 15.46 15.81 5.40
C LEU A 228 15.05 14.43 4.87
N MET A 229 14.82 13.42 5.72
CA MET A 229 14.51 12.05 5.27
C MET A 229 13.38 12.05 4.23
N PHE A 230 12.26 12.70 4.54
CA PHE A 230 11.09 12.73 3.65
C PHE A 230 11.38 13.48 2.34
N VAL A 231 12.22 14.53 2.39
CA VAL A 231 12.67 15.24 1.18
C VAL A 231 13.46 14.31 0.26
N TYR A 232 14.33 13.47 0.80
CA TYR A 232 15.10 12.50 0.01
C TYR A 232 14.23 11.35 -0.53
N ILE A 233 13.21 10.91 0.22
CA ILE A 233 12.20 9.98 -0.32
C ILE A 233 11.49 10.59 -1.54
N ARG A 234 11.10 11.88 -1.46
CA ARG A 234 10.48 12.59 -2.60
C ARG A 234 11.42 12.70 -3.79
N LYS A 235 12.67 13.14 -3.58
CA LYS A 235 13.70 13.21 -4.63
C LYS A 235 13.91 11.85 -5.29
N TYR A 236 13.94 10.77 -4.50
CA TYR A 236 14.07 9.41 -5.02
C TYR A 236 12.90 9.06 -5.94
N ASN A 237 11.65 9.32 -5.51
CA ASN A 237 10.46 9.04 -6.30
C ASN A 237 10.36 9.89 -7.59
N GLU A 238 10.89 11.12 -7.57
CA GLU A 238 10.96 11.96 -8.76
C GLU A 238 11.96 11.41 -9.79
N ARG A 239 13.11 10.91 -9.32
CA ARG A 239 14.18 10.33 -10.15
C ARG A 239 13.89 8.90 -10.59
N ASN A 240 13.13 8.16 -9.80
CA ASN A 240 12.74 6.78 -10.02
C ASN A 240 11.21 6.69 -9.99
N PRO A 241 10.51 7.14 -11.05
CA PRO A 241 9.05 7.16 -11.05
C PRO A 241 8.43 5.77 -10.92
N LEU A 242 7.35 5.71 -10.16
CA LEU A 242 6.52 4.51 -10.09
C LEU A 242 5.70 4.37 -11.38
N TYR A 243 5.62 3.14 -11.91
CA TYR A 243 4.73 2.77 -12.99
C TYR A 243 3.72 1.72 -12.51
N ILE A 244 2.44 1.93 -12.82
CA ILE A 244 1.32 1.07 -12.39
C ILE A 244 0.48 0.70 -13.62
N PRO A 245 -0.13 -0.50 -13.68
CA PRO A 245 -1.07 -0.84 -14.75
C PRO A 245 -2.24 0.14 -14.84
N VAL A 246 -2.62 0.49 -16.07
CA VAL A 246 -3.79 1.33 -16.36
C VAL A 246 -5.08 0.66 -15.89
N ASN A 247 -6.00 1.46 -15.35
CA ASN A 247 -7.38 1.01 -15.16
C ASN A 247 -8.02 0.81 -16.52
N GLN A 248 -8.25 -0.44 -16.91
CA GLN A 248 -9.11 -0.80 -18.03
C GLN A 248 -10.58 -0.53 -17.69
#